data_AF-A0A931P6S1-F1
#
_entry.id   AF-A0A931P6S1-F1
#
_cell.length_a   1.000
_cell.length_b   1.000
_cell.length_c   1.000
_cell.angle_alpha   90.00
_cell.angle_beta   90.00
_cell.angle_gamma   90.00
#
_symmetry.space_group_name_H-M   'P 1'
#
loop_
_entity.id
_entity.type
_entity.pdbx_description
1 polymer ?
#
loop_
_entity_poly.entity_id
_entity_poly.type
_entity_poly.pdbx_seq_one_letter_code
_entity_poly.pdbx_strand_id
1 'polypeptide(L)'
;MAQGAAAKAVITDDVTNAKSPLLQERHVYKPFLYPWCYEAWLTQQRVHWLPEEVPMAEDVRDWKQKLTPGEKNLLTQIMRFFTQSDVEVNNCYMKHYSQVFGPIEVQMMLSAFSNIETVHIAAYSHLLDTLGMPEVEYQAFLKYKAMKDKFDYMQNASMASRRDIAKTMAMFGAFTEGLQLFASFAILMNFPRFNKMKGMGQIVTWSVRDETLHCLSMIKLFNAFVHENKDIWDQDLKDEITDCCRTIIGFEDNFIDLAFELGGVEGLQAEEVKQYIRFIGDRRLQQLNLEPIFGIEKNPLPWMDIMMNGAEHTNFFENRATEYSKASTQGAWEDVFSDELFAGKYAADRRKVTE
;
A
#
# COMPACT_ATOMS: atom_id res chain seq x y z
N MET A 1 21.99 6.51 -30.23
CA MET A 1 23.22 6.36 -29.42
C MET A 1 22.87 5.61 -28.16
N ALA A 2 23.72 4.68 -27.75
CA ALA A 2 23.43 3.56 -26.86
C ALA A 2 22.74 3.95 -25.54
N GLN A 3 21.51 3.49 -25.34
CA GLN A 3 20.92 3.38 -24.01
C GLN A 3 21.50 2.12 -23.37
N GLY A 4 22.25 2.30 -22.29
CA GLY A 4 22.85 1.21 -21.53
C GLY A 4 21.76 0.27 -21.03
N ALA A 5 21.88 -1.01 -21.37
CA ALA A 5 21.17 -2.05 -20.66
C ALA A 5 21.61 -1.96 -19.19
N ALA A 6 20.69 -1.60 -18.30
CA ALA A 6 20.91 -1.73 -16.87
C ALA A 6 21.30 -3.19 -16.60
N ALA A 7 22.54 -3.42 -16.16
CA ALA A 7 22.96 -4.75 -15.74
C ALA A 7 21.98 -5.18 -14.64
N LYS A 8 21.24 -6.29 -14.85
CA LYS A 8 20.44 -6.88 -13.78
C LYS A 8 21.39 -7.10 -12.61
N ALA A 9 21.14 -6.42 -11.49
CA ALA A 9 21.91 -6.63 -10.28
C ALA A 9 21.85 -8.12 -9.93
N VAL A 10 23.00 -8.78 -9.93
CA VAL A 10 23.08 -10.23 -9.69
C VAL A 10 22.93 -10.45 -8.19
N ILE A 11 21.97 -11.30 -7.80
CA ILE A 11 21.82 -11.74 -6.41
C ILE A 11 23.15 -12.32 -5.93
N THR A 12 23.68 -11.77 -4.84
CA THR A 12 25.01 -12.10 -4.35
C THR A 12 25.01 -13.34 -3.46
N ASP A 13 26.23 -13.85 -3.19
CA ASP A 13 26.47 -14.95 -2.27
C ASP A 13 25.96 -14.70 -0.84
N ASP A 14 25.77 -13.44 -0.44
CA ASP A 14 25.18 -13.07 0.86
C ASP A 14 23.71 -13.54 0.96
N VAL A 15 22.96 -13.49 -0.15
CA VAL A 15 21.56 -13.93 -0.18
C VAL A 15 21.48 -15.44 -0.39
N THR A 16 22.23 -15.99 -1.35
CA THR A 16 22.13 -17.42 -1.71
C THR A 16 22.68 -18.35 -0.62
N ASN A 17 23.65 -17.90 0.18
CA ASN A 17 24.18 -18.67 1.30
C ASN A 17 23.49 -18.36 2.65
N ALA A 18 22.44 -17.52 2.64
CA ALA A 18 21.73 -17.15 3.85
C ALA A 18 21.03 -18.34 4.49
N LYS A 19 21.09 -18.41 5.83
CA LYS A 19 20.40 -19.46 6.61
C LYS A 19 18.93 -19.12 6.91
N SER A 20 18.46 -17.95 6.52
CA SER A 20 17.09 -17.50 6.70
C SER A 20 16.14 -18.41 5.91
N PRO A 21 15.16 -19.06 6.56
CA PRO A 21 14.18 -19.88 5.85
C PRO A 21 13.33 -19.10 4.83
N LEU A 22 13.17 -17.78 5.00
CA LEU A 22 12.52 -16.91 3.99
C LEU A 22 13.25 -16.91 2.64
N LEU A 23 14.58 -17.08 2.64
CA LEU A 23 15.42 -17.03 1.44
C LEU A 23 15.72 -18.41 0.84
N GLN A 24 15.15 -19.47 1.41
CA GLN A 24 15.38 -20.84 0.96
C GLN A 24 14.16 -21.40 0.24
N GLU A 25 14.38 -21.95 -0.94
CA GLU A 25 13.33 -22.63 -1.70
C GLU A 25 12.79 -23.85 -0.92
N ARG A 26 11.47 -24.02 -0.93
CA ARG A 26 10.81 -25.18 -0.32
C ARG A 26 9.93 -25.89 -1.34
N HIS A 27 10.29 -27.13 -1.66
CA HIS A 27 9.54 -27.97 -2.62
C HIS A 27 8.35 -28.72 -2.01
N VAL A 28 7.92 -28.38 -0.79
CA VAL A 28 6.79 -29.01 -0.10
C VAL A 28 5.73 -27.99 0.25
N TYR A 29 4.46 -28.31 0.00
CA TYR A 29 3.35 -27.40 0.26
C TYR A 29 3.08 -27.21 1.76
N LYS A 30 3.23 -28.26 2.59
CA LYS A 30 2.97 -28.20 4.04
C LYS A 30 4.02 -28.98 4.84
N PRO A 31 4.23 -28.65 6.13
CA PRO A 31 3.63 -27.52 6.86
C PRO A 31 4.19 -26.16 6.42
N PHE A 32 3.37 -25.11 6.55
CA PHE A 32 3.78 -23.72 6.33
C PHE A 32 4.68 -23.25 7.48
N LEU A 33 5.75 -22.53 7.14
CA LEU A 33 6.61 -21.83 8.10
C LEU A 33 6.00 -20.49 8.50
N TYR A 34 5.31 -19.84 7.56
CA TYR A 34 4.67 -18.54 7.74
C TYR A 34 3.16 -18.65 7.46
N PRO A 35 2.38 -19.35 8.29
CA PRO A 35 0.95 -19.59 8.02
C PRO A 35 0.15 -18.29 7.84
N TRP A 36 0.59 -17.19 8.46
CA TRP A 36 -0.02 -15.87 8.29
C TRP A 36 0.10 -15.31 6.86
N CYS A 37 1.10 -15.72 6.07
CA CYS A 37 1.17 -15.35 4.64
C CYS A 37 0.04 -16.01 3.86
N TYR A 38 -0.26 -17.27 4.16
CA TYR A 38 -1.40 -17.97 3.55
C TYR A 38 -2.73 -17.32 3.94
N GLU A 39 -2.89 -16.91 5.21
CA GLU A 39 -4.08 -16.18 5.63
C GLU A 39 -4.22 -14.82 4.92
N ALA A 40 -3.12 -14.08 4.74
CA ALA A 40 -3.13 -12.83 3.97
C ALA A 40 -3.52 -13.07 2.50
N TRP A 41 -2.95 -14.10 1.87
CA TRP A 41 -3.36 -14.54 0.53
C TRP A 41 -4.86 -14.84 0.47
N LEU A 42 -5.37 -15.64 1.41
CA LEU A 42 -6.78 -16.06 1.44
C LEU A 42 -7.72 -14.87 1.69
N THR A 43 -7.34 -13.94 2.56
CA THR A 43 -8.07 -12.69 2.78
C THR A 43 -8.15 -11.90 1.48
N GLN A 44 -7.03 -11.72 0.75
CA GLN A 44 -7.04 -10.99 -0.52
C GLN A 44 -7.97 -11.65 -1.55
N GLN A 45 -7.99 -12.99 -1.63
CA GLN A 45 -8.91 -13.69 -2.53
C GLN A 45 -10.39 -13.45 -2.19
N ARG A 46 -10.72 -13.31 -0.90
CA ARG A 46 -12.10 -13.11 -0.43
C ARG A 46 -12.63 -11.71 -0.67
N VAL A 47 -11.74 -10.73 -0.80
CA VAL A 47 -12.09 -9.32 -0.96
C VAL A 47 -11.84 -8.79 -2.37
N HIS A 48 -11.56 -9.69 -3.32
CA HIS A 48 -11.31 -9.35 -4.73
C HIS A 48 -12.49 -8.58 -5.34
N TRP A 49 -12.17 -7.65 -6.24
CA TRP A 49 -13.13 -6.76 -6.90
C TRP A 49 -12.59 -6.35 -8.28
N LEU A 50 -13.47 -5.85 -9.14
CA LEU A 50 -13.13 -5.24 -10.42
C LEU A 50 -13.73 -3.84 -10.53
N PRO A 51 -13.07 -2.88 -11.19
CA PRO A 51 -13.55 -1.50 -11.26
C PRO A 51 -14.90 -1.35 -11.96
N GLU A 52 -15.23 -2.23 -12.90
CA GLU A 52 -16.51 -2.22 -13.63
C GLU A 52 -17.72 -2.52 -12.72
N GLU A 53 -17.50 -3.02 -11.50
CA GLU A 53 -18.54 -3.23 -10.50
C GLU A 53 -19.07 -1.92 -9.91
N VAL A 54 -18.34 -0.80 -10.08
CA VAL A 54 -18.69 0.50 -9.49
C VAL A 54 -19.44 1.39 -10.49
N PRO A 55 -20.66 1.87 -10.16
CA PRO A 55 -21.39 2.78 -11.04
C PRO A 55 -20.81 4.19 -11.01
N MET A 56 -20.27 4.65 -12.15
CA MET A 56 -19.56 5.93 -12.26
C MET A 56 -20.40 7.11 -12.81
N ALA A 57 -21.70 6.91 -13.05
CA ALA A 57 -22.55 7.92 -13.69
C ALA A 57 -22.68 9.22 -12.87
N GLU A 58 -22.70 9.12 -11.55
CA GLU A 58 -22.75 10.29 -10.67
C GLU A 58 -21.44 11.08 -10.71
N ASP A 59 -20.30 10.39 -10.74
CA ASP A 59 -18.96 10.98 -10.82
C ASP A 59 -18.79 11.79 -12.11
N VAL A 60 -19.27 11.28 -13.25
CA VAL A 60 -19.28 12.04 -14.52
C VAL A 60 -20.11 13.32 -14.41
N ARG A 61 -21.26 13.26 -13.72
CA ARG A 61 -22.12 14.44 -13.49
C ARG A 61 -21.44 15.43 -12.56
N ASP A 62 -20.87 14.96 -11.46
CA ASP A 62 -20.17 15.78 -10.47
C ASP A 62 -18.96 16.47 -11.11
N TRP A 63 -18.17 15.74 -11.89
CA TRP A 63 -17.07 16.27 -12.69
C TRP A 63 -17.54 17.38 -13.63
N LYS A 64 -18.65 17.20 -14.33
CA LYS A 64 -19.13 18.21 -15.30
C LYS A 64 -19.74 19.43 -14.62
N GLN A 65 -20.45 19.26 -13.50
CA GLN A 65 -21.39 20.26 -13.00
C GLN A 65 -21.09 20.78 -11.59
N LYS A 66 -20.41 20.00 -10.74
CA LYS A 66 -20.19 20.36 -9.33
C LYS A 66 -18.75 20.77 -9.01
N LEU A 67 -17.77 20.08 -9.60
CA LEU A 67 -16.37 20.32 -9.27
C LEU A 67 -15.89 21.67 -9.82
N THR A 68 -15.27 22.44 -8.94
CA THR A 68 -14.56 23.67 -9.27
C THR A 68 -13.30 23.40 -10.09
N PRO A 69 -12.74 24.40 -10.78
CA PRO A 69 -11.47 24.25 -11.50
C PRO A 69 -10.32 23.78 -10.59
N GLY A 70 -10.26 24.26 -9.34
CA GLY A 70 -9.25 23.85 -8.36
C GLY A 70 -9.39 22.38 -7.96
N GLU A 71 -10.61 21.93 -7.66
CA GLU A 71 -10.91 20.53 -7.36
C GLU A 71 -10.58 19.59 -8.53
N LYS A 72 -10.87 20.00 -9.77
CA LYS A 72 -10.50 19.23 -10.97
C LYS A 72 -8.99 19.13 -11.13
N ASN A 73 -8.27 20.24 -10.93
CA ASN A 73 -6.81 20.23 -10.99
C ASN A 73 -6.23 19.26 -9.96
N LEU A 74 -6.70 19.35 -8.71
CA LEU A 74 -6.26 18.48 -7.62
C LEU A 74 -6.46 16.99 -7.98
N LEU A 75 -7.66 16.61 -8.42
CA LEU A 75 -7.94 15.25 -8.87
C LEU A 75 -7.07 14.82 -10.05
N THR A 76 -6.92 15.67 -11.07
CA THR A 76 -6.09 15.36 -12.24
C THR A 76 -4.63 15.12 -11.83
N GLN A 77 -4.04 15.95 -10.97
CA GLN A 77 -2.64 15.75 -10.54
C GLN A 77 -2.49 14.45 -9.73
N ILE A 78 -3.45 14.13 -8.89
CA ILE A 78 -3.41 12.91 -8.08
C ILE A 78 -3.55 11.65 -8.93
N MET A 79 -4.49 11.63 -9.87
CA MET A 79 -4.71 10.45 -10.72
C MET A 79 -3.51 10.16 -11.62
N ARG A 80 -2.84 11.19 -12.16
CA ARG A 80 -1.60 11.02 -12.93
C ARG A 80 -0.50 10.30 -12.12
N PHE A 81 -0.48 10.54 -10.81
CA PHE A 81 0.52 9.99 -9.91
C PHE A 81 0.18 8.57 -9.41
N PHE A 82 -1.10 8.34 -9.08
CA PHE A 82 -1.59 7.05 -8.57
C PHE A 82 -1.27 5.91 -9.52
N THR A 83 -1.66 6.05 -10.79
CA THR A 83 -1.50 4.97 -11.77
C THR A 83 -0.03 4.59 -11.96
N GLN A 84 0.89 5.57 -12.00
CA GLN A 84 2.32 5.27 -12.13
C GLN A 84 2.90 4.66 -10.85
N SER A 85 2.42 5.09 -9.67
CA SER A 85 2.87 4.53 -8.39
C SER A 85 2.53 3.05 -8.29
N ASP A 86 1.30 2.65 -8.63
CA ASP A 86 0.87 1.25 -8.60
C ASP A 86 1.64 0.41 -9.62
N VAL A 87 2.01 0.98 -10.77
CA VAL A 87 2.92 0.32 -11.73
C VAL A 87 4.27 -0.01 -11.09
N GLU A 88 4.85 0.92 -10.33
CA GLU A 88 6.13 0.69 -9.66
C GLU A 88 5.99 -0.31 -8.49
N VAL A 89 4.90 -0.25 -7.72
CA VAL A 89 4.62 -1.22 -6.65
C VAL A 89 4.46 -2.63 -7.23
N ASN A 90 3.66 -2.79 -8.30
CA ASN A 90 3.53 -4.06 -9.01
C ASN A 90 4.87 -4.56 -9.55
N ASN A 91 5.66 -3.66 -10.14
CA ASN A 91 7.01 -4.00 -10.61
C ASN A 91 7.89 -4.50 -9.45
N CYS A 92 7.75 -3.95 -8.24
CA CYS A 92 8.46 -4.46 -7.08
C CYS A 92 8.05 -5.89 -6.71
N TYR A 93 6.75 -6.19 -6.64
CA TYR A 93 6.28 -7.56 -6.41
C TYR A 93 6.80 -8.53 -7.48
N MET A 94 6.65 -8.18 -8.76
CA MET A 94 6.93 -9.08 -9.88
C MET A 94 8.40 -9.21 -10.23
N LYS A 95 9.19 -8.13 -10.09
CA LYS A 95 10.59 -8.08 -10.56
C LYS A 95 11.59 -8.06 -9.41
N HIS A 96 11.20 -7.78 -8.17
CA HIS A 96 12.10 -7.74 -7.02
C HIS A 96 11.74 -8.84 -6.00
N TYR A 97 10.61 -8.75 -5.30
CA TYR A 97 10.27 -9.68 -4.22
C TYR A 97 10.18 -11.14 -4.68
N SER A 98 9.59 -11.38 -5.85
CA SER A 98 9.46 -12.73 -6.43
C SER A 98 10.79 -13.46 -6.63
N GLN A 99 11.92 -12.74 -6.66
CA GLN A 99 13.23 -13.32 -6.93
C GLN A 99 13.92 -13.91 -5.69
N VAL A 100 13.50 -13.54 -4.47
CA VAL A 100 14.26 -13.86 -3.25
C VAL A 100 13.50 -14.71 -2.25
N PHE A 101 12.16 -14.66 -2.21
CA PHE A 101 11.39 -15.37 -1.20
C PHE A 101 11.05 -16.79 -1.66
N GLY A 102 11.54 -17.77 -0.90
CA GLY A 102 11.45 -19.19 -1.25
C GLY A 102 10.19 -19.93 -0.78
N PRO A 103 9.66 -19.71 0.44
CA PRO A 103 8.48 -20.44 0.91
C PRO A 103 7.23 -20.18 0.06
N ILE A 104 6.52 -21.24 -0.31
CA ILE A 104 5.38 -21.15 -1.23
C ILE A 104 4.26 -20.27 -0.69
N GLU A 105 3.98 -20.29 0.62
CA GLU A 105 2.96 -19.45 1.23
C GLU A 105 3.29 -17.95 1.15
N VAL A 106 4.57 -17.58 1.14
CA VAL A 106 5.02 -16.20 0.91
C VAL A 106 4.82 -15.84 -0.56
N GLN A 107 5.21 -16.71 -1.48
CA GLN A 107 5.00 -16.50 -2.92
C GLN A 107 3.51 -16.38 -3.28
N MET A 108 2.64 -17.18 -2.65
CA MET A 108 1.19 -17.07 -2.81
C MET A 108 0.70 -15.67 -2.42
N MET A 109 1.09 -15.18 -1.24
CA MET A 109 0.74 -13.84 -0.76
C MET A 109 1.21 -12.75 -1.73
N LEU A 110 2.50 -12.77 -2.10
CA LEU A 110 3.08 -11.79 -3.03
C LEU A 110 2.42 -11.82 -4.41
N SER A 111 2.04 -13.01 -4.90
CA SER A 111 1.32 -13.16 -6.17
C SER A 111 -0.09 -12.59 -6.10
N ALA A 112 -0.80 -12.72 -4.97
CA ALA A 112 -2.11 -12.11 -4.81
C ALA A 112 -2.01 -10.59 -4.74
N PHE A 113 -1.05 -10.04 -3.98
CA PHE A 113 -0.85 -8.59 -3.90
C PHE A 113 -0.48 -8.00 -5.26
N SER A 114 0.48 -8.60 -5.97
CA SER A 114 0.81 -8.22 -7.34
C SER A 114 -0.41 -8.23 -8.28
N ASN A 115 -1.26 -9.24 -8.20
CA ASN A 115 -2.46 -9.30 -9.03
C ASN A 115 -3.40 -8.12 -8.71
N ILE A 116 -3.56 -7.77 -7.44
CA ILE A 116 -4.39 -6.65 -7.01
C ILE A 116 -3.80 -5.31 -7.44
N GLU A 117 -2.48 -5.14 -7.45
CA GLU A 117 -1.89 -3.95 -8.06
C GLU A 117 -2.29 -3.78 -9.53
N THR A 118 -2.45 -4.87 -10.28
CA THR A 118 -2.95 -4.77 -11.67
C THR A 118 -4.42 -4.35 -11.73
N VAL A 119 -5.23 -4.74 -10.74
CA VAL A 119 -6.61 -4.26 -10.57
C VAL A 119 -6.62 -2.78 -10.20
N HIS A 120 -5.74 -2.32 -9.31
CA HIS A 120 -5.60 -0.90 -8.95
C HIS A 120 -5.25 -0.04 -10.18
N ILE A 121 -4.26 -0.46 -10.96
CA ILE A 121 -3.86 0.22 -12.21
C ILE A 121 -5.07 0.31 -13.17
N ALA A 122 -5.78 -0.81 -13.38
CA ALA A 122 -6.96 -0.84 -14.24
C ALA A 122 -8.09 0.05 -13.69
N ALA A 123 -8.29 0.10 -12.37
CA ALA A 123 -9.33 0.89 -11.73
C ALA A 123 -9.10 2.40 -11.88
N TYR A 124 -7.87 2.86 -11.63
CA TYR A 124 -7.55 4.29 -11.82
C TYR A 124 -7.55 4.68 -13.30
N SER A 125 -7.15 3.77 -14.20
CA SER A 125 -7.32 3.97 -15.64
C SER A 125 -8.81 4.10 -16.02
N HIS A 126 -9.65 3.18 -15.53
CA HIS A 126 -11.09 3.19 -15.79
C HIS A 126 -11.75 4.49 -15.31
N LEU A 127 -11.35 4.99 -14.13
CA LEU A 127 -11.80 6.26 -13.58
C LEU A 127 -11.42 7.43 -14.50
N LEU A 128 -10.16 7.51 -14.92
CA LEU A 128 -9.66 8.55 -15.82
C LEU A 128 -10.39 8.56 -17.17
N ASP A 129 -10.55 7.39 -17.78
CA ASP A 129 -11.24 7.21 -19.06
C ASP A 129 -12.71 7.62 -18.96
N THR A 130 -13.37 7.25 -17.86
CA THR A 130 -14.77 7.59 -17.61
C THR A 130 -14.99 9.10 -17.46
N LEU A 131 -14.02 9.81 -16.87
CA LEU A 131 -14.04 11.27 -16.75
C LEU A 131 -13.66 11.99 -18.07
N GLY A 132 -13.22 11.24 -19.08
CA GLY A 132 -12.81 11.75 -20.38
C GLY A 132 -11.46 12.47 -20.35
N MET A 133 -10.55 12.08 -19.43
CA MET A 133 -9.20 12.61 -19.42
C MET A 133 -8.39 12.05 -20.61
N PRO A 134 -7.61 12.86 -21.33
CA PRO A 134 -6.81 12.37 -22.44
C PRO A 134 -5.69 11.42 -21.99
N GLU A 135 -5.39 10.38 -22.76
CA GLU A 135 -4.32 9.41 -22.45
C GLU A 135 -2.92 10.05 -22.29
N VAL A 136 -2.69 11.21 -22.90
CA VAL A 136 -1.42 11.96 -22.74
C VAL A 136 -1.12 12.30 -21.27
N GLU A 137 -2.15 12.30 -20.43
CA GLU A 137 -2.02 12.54 -19.00
C GLU A 137 -1.31 11.40 -18.27
N TYR A 138 -1.40 10.15 -18.74
CA TYR A 138 -0.63 9.03 -18.18
C TYR A 138 0.89 9.21 -18.38
N GLN A 139 1.32 10.00 -19.36
CA GLN A 139 2.74 10.27 -19.60
C GLN A 139 3.18 11.62 -19.02
N ALA A 140 2.24 12.40 -18.48
CA ALA A 140 2.54 13.73 -17.98
C ALA A 140 3.47 13.69 -16.76
N PHE A 141 3.50 12.60 -15.98
CA PHE A 141 4.34 12.49 -14.78
C PHE A 141 5.83 12.71 -15.08
N LEU A 142 6.35 12.22 -16.22
CA LEU A 142 7.75 12.40 -16.62
C LEU A 142 8.13 13.87 -16.88
N LYS A 143 7.13 14.75 -17.06
CA LYS A 143 7.35 16.18 -17.36
C LYS A 143 7.50 17.03 -16.10
N TYR A 144 7.11 16.53 -14.93
CA TYR A 144 7.21 17.28 -13.68
C TYR A 144 8.36 16.76 -12.83
N LYS A 145 9.25 17.66 -12.41
CA LYS A 145 10.43 17.34 -11.62
C LYS A 145 10.09 16.55 -10.35
N ALA A 146 9.06 16.97 -9.61
CA ALA A 146 8.62 16.30 -8.38
C ALA A 146 8.26 14.82 -8.60
N MET A 147 7.64 14.50 -9.73
CA MET A 147 7.25 13.14 -10.08
C MET A 147 8.43 12.33 -10.63
N LYS A 148 9.26 12.94 -11.47
CA LYS A 148 10.46 12.29 -12.02
C LYS A 148 11.49 11.93 -10.95
N ASP A 149 11.78 12.84 -10.02
CA ASP A 149 12.77 12.61 -8.97
C ASP A 149 12.36 11.42 -8.07
N LYS A 150 11.07 11.32 -7.75
CA LYS A 150 10.52 10.18 -7.02
C LYS A 150 10.64 8.89 -7.82
N PHE A 151 10.23 8.91 -9.09
CA PHE A 151 10.34 7.74 -9.97
C PHE A 151 11.80 7.25 -10.04
N ASP A 152 12.75 8.16 -10.29
CA ASP A 152 14.18 7.85 -10.35
C ASP A 152 14.69 7.27 -9.02
N TYR A 153 14.19 7.76 -7.88
CA TYR A 153 14.54 7.21 -6.56
C TYR A 153 14.08 5.77 -6.38
N MET A 154 12.86 5.44 -6.80
CA MET A 154 12.31 4.08 -6.71
C MET A 154 13.08 3.07 -7.57
N GLN A 155 13.75 3.52 -8.65
CA GLN A 155 14.61 2.66 -9.48
C GLN A 155 15.89 2.19 -8.76
N ASN A 156 16.20 2.74 -7.58
CA ASN A 156 17.33 2.26 -6.76
C ASN A 156 17.00 0.98 -5.96
N ALA A 157 15.78 0.45 -6.08
CA ALA A 157 15.40 -0.83 -5.50
C ALA A 157 16.34 -1.94 -5.96
N SER A 158 16.80 -2.74 -5.01
CA SER A 158 17.76 -3.81 -5.24
C SER A 158 17.44 -5.01 -4.36
N MET A 159 17.74 -6.18 -4.90
CA MET A 159 17.65 -7.46 -4.20
C MET A 159 19.02 -8.16 -4.17
N ALA A 160 20.11 -7.42 -4.42
CA ALA A 160 21.44 -7.98 -4.60
C ALA A 160 22.02 -8.54 -3.29
N SER A 161 21.77 -7.88 -2.15
CA SER A 161 22.21 -8.30 -0.82
C SER A 161 21.03 -8.38 0.16
N ARG A 162 21.19 -9.06 1.30
CA ARG A 162 20.15 -9.07 2.35
C ARG A 162 19.82 -7.68 2.87
N ARG A 163 20.82 -6.80 2.90
CA ARG A 163 20.64 -5.38 3.26
C ARG A 163 19.79 -4.64 2.24
N ASP A 164 20.02 -4.86 0.95
CA ASP A 164 19.20 -4.29 -0.11
C ASP A 164 17.75 -4.80 -0.06
N ILE A 165 17.56 -6.09 0.25
CA ILE A 165 16.22 -6.66 0.46
C ILE A 165 15.51 -5.92 1.59
N ALA A 166 16.13 -5.76 2.76
CA ALA A 166 15.53 -5.02 3.88
C ALA A 166 15.18 -3.57 3.50
N LYS A 167 16.08 -2.87 2.81
CA LYS A 167 15.84 -1.49 2.35
C LYS A 167 14.70 -1.40 1.35
N THR A 168 14.64 -2.33 0.38
CA THR A 168 13.56 -2.40 -0.61
C THR A 168 12.22 -2.70 0.04
N MET A 169 12.17 -3.63 1.00
CA MET A 169 10.97 -3.94 1.78
C MET A 169 10.45 -2.73 2.57
N ALA A 170 11.34 -1.97 3.22
CA ALA A 170 10.94 -0.76 3.94
C ALA A 170 10.46 0.33 2.97
N MET A 171 11.21 0.57 1.89
CA MET A 171 10.88 1.57 0.87
C MET A 171 9.51 1.30 0.26
N PHE A 172 9.27 0.12 -0.30
CA PHE A 172 8.01 -0.20 -0.98
C PHE A 172 6.89 -0.57 -0.01
N GLY A 173 7.11 -1.55 0.86
CA GLY A 173 6.05 -2.10 1.72
C GLY A 173 5.59 -1.13 2.81
N ALA A 174 6.51 -0.40 3.44
CA ALA A 174 6.16 0.49 4.55
C ALA A 174 5.92 1.93 4.09
N PHE A 175 6.77 2.48 3.22
CA PHE A 175 6.72 3.90 2.90
C PHE A 175 6.00 4.22 1.58
N THR A 176 6.06 3.36 0.55
CA THR A 176 5.26 3.56 -0.66
C THR A 176 3.80 3.15 -0.41
N GLU A 177 3.54 1.88 -0.14
CA GLU A 177 2.20 1.34 0.09
C GLU A 177 1.59 1.91 1.38
N GLY A 178 2.38 1.97 2.46
CA GLY A 178 1.89 2.34 3.78
C GLY A 178 1.81 3.83 4.12
N LEU A 179 2.46 4.71 3.35
CA LEU A 179 2.54 6.16 3.65
C LEU A 179 2.17 7.00 2.44
N GLN A 180 2.87 6.84 1.31
CA GLN A 180 2.63 7.64 0.11
C GLN A 180 1.22 7.45 -0.44
N LEU A 181 0.74 6.20 -0.59
CA LEU A 181 -0.62 5.97 -1.09
C LEU A 181 -1.68 6.51 -0.12
N PHE A 182 -1.44 6.43 1.19
CA PHE A 182 -2.33 6.98 2.23
C PHE A 182 -2.45 8.50 2.19
N ALA A 183 -1.38 9.23 1.84
CA ALA A 183 -1.44 10.67 1.59
C ALA A 183 -2.48 10.99 0.52
N SER A 184 -2.42 10.23 -0.57
CA SER A 184 -3.25 10.45 -1.74
C SER A 184 -4.69 9.94 -1.51
N PHE A 185 -4.87 8.85 -0.76
CA PHE A 185 -6.17 8.40 -0.27
C PHE A 185 -6.87 9.46 0.58
N ALA A 186 -6.14 10.15 1.46
CA ALA A 186 -6.72 11.23 2.26
C ALA A 186 -7.28 12.36 1.40
N ILE A 187 -6.58 12.72 0.32
CA ILE A 187 -7.09 13.76 -0.57
C ILE A 187 -8.31 13.28 -1.35
N LEU A 188 -8.29 12.05 -1.88
CA LEU A 188 -9.39 11.50 -2.67
C LEU A 188 -10.65 11.26 -1.82
N MET A 189 -10.51 10.74 -0.61
CA MET A 189 -11.62 10.49 0.32
C MET A 189 -12.28 11.78 0.84
N ASN A 190 -11.60 12.93 0.73
CA ASN A 190 -12.21 14.20 1.07
C ASN A 190 -13.39 14.57 0.14
N PHE A 191 -13.43 14.08 -1.11
CA PHE A 191 -14.56 14.35 -2.02
C PHE A 191 -15.88 13.67 -1.60
N PRO A 192 -15.92 12.35 -1.35
CA PRO A 192 -17.14 11.69 -0.89
C PRO A 192 -17.61 12.20 0.48
N ARG A 193 -16.71 12.72 1.33
CA ARG A 193 -17.06 13.43 2.57
C ARG A 193 -18.01 14.60 2.35
N PHE A 194 -17.91 15.26 1.20
CA PHE A 194 -18.77 16.36 0.77
C PHE A 194 -19.76 15.93 -0.33
N ASN A 195 -20.10 14.64 -0.39
CA ASN A 195 -21.10 14.09 -1.30
C ASN A 195 -20.80 14.35 -2.79
N LYS A 196 -19.50 14.34 -3.13
CA LYS A 196 -18.95 14.45 -4.49
C LYS A 196 -18.21 13.16 -4.84
N MET A 197 -18.24 12.74 -6.11
CA MET A 197 -17.39 11.65 -6.63
C MET A 197 -17.53 10.34 -5.84
N LYS A 198 -18.78 9.85 -5.69
CA LYS A 198 -19.07 8.69 -4.83
C LYS A 198 -18.52 7.38 -5.38
N GLY A 199 -18.58 7.16 -6.69
CA GLY A 199 -18.02 5.98 -7.32
C GLY A 199 -16.50 5.92 -7.13
N MET A 200 -15.80 7.04 -7.33
CA MET A 200 -14.39 7.18 -6.97
C MET A 200 -14.16 6.89 -5.48
N GLY A 201 -15.02 7.41 -4.60
CA GLY A 201 -14.94 7.12 -3.16
C GLY A 201 -15.03 5.63 -2.83
N GLN A 202 -15.88 4.88 -3.53
CA GLN A 202 -16.00 3.43 -3.38
C GLN A 202 -14.72 2.72 -3.85
N ILE A 203 -14.21 3.06 -5.04
CA ILE A 203 -12.95 2.51 -5.57
C ILE A 203 -11.81 2.76 -4.59
N VAL A 204 -11.67 3.99 -4.10
CA VAL A 204 -10.62 4.36 -3.15
C VAL A 204 -10.77 3.63 -1.82
N THR A 205 -11.99 3.40 -1.34
CA THR A 205 -12.23 2.60 -0.13
C THR A 205 -11.71 1.17 -0.30
N TRP A 206 -11.99 0.54 -1.44
CA TRP A 206 -11.51 -0.81 -1.70
C TRP A 206 -9.98 -0.86 -1.83
N SER A 207 -9.38 0.12 -2.51
CA SER A 207 -7.92 0.27 -2.55
C SER A 207 -7.31 0.46 -1.17
N VAL A 208 -7.88 1.31 -0.30
CA VAL A 208 -7.39 1.51 1.07
C VAL A 208 -7.38 0.21 1.88
N ARG A 209 -8.44 -0.61 1.74
CA ARG A 209 -8.53 -1.92 2.41
C ARG A 209 -7.41 -2.85 1.93
N ASP A 210 -7.19 -2.90 0.62
CA ASP A 210 -6.19 -3.77 0.00
C ASP A 210 -4.77 -3.31 0.39
N GLU A 211 -4.45 -2.01 0.26
CA GLU A 211 -3.17 -1.43 0.67
C GLU A 211 -2.89 -1.58 2.17
N THR A 212 -3.92 -1.56 3.01
CA THR A 212 -3.77 -1.85 4.44
C THR A 212 -3.30 -3.29 4.66
N LEU A 213 -3.90 -4.26 3.95
CA LEU A 213 -3.48 -5.65 4.02
C LEU A 213 -2.06 -5.84 3.48
N HIS A 214 -1.73 -5.20 2.35
CA HIS A 214 -0.41 -5.24 1.73
C HIS A 214 0.66 -4.71 2.69
N CYS A 215 0.49 -3.47 3.15
CA CYS A 215 1.43 -2.78 4.04
C CYS A 215 1.68 -3.58 5.33
N LEU A 216 0.63 -4.00 6.04
CA LEU A 216 0.78 -4.73 7.31
C LEU A 216 1.45 -6.10 7.10
N SER A 217 1.11 -6.80 6.02
CA SER A 217 1.71 -8.09 5.69
C SER A 217 3.18 -7.96 5.30
N MET A 218 3.53 -6.93 4.53
CA MET A 218 4.91 -6.65 4.13
C MET A 218 5.78 -6.17 5.30
N ILE A 219 5.23 -5.36 6.22
CA ILE A 219 5.88 -5.01 7.49
C ILE A 219 6.13 -6.25 8.34
N LYS A 220 5.14 -7.15 8.43
CA LYS A 220 5.31 -8.41 9.17
C LYS A 220 6.38 -9.31 8.54
N LEU A 221 6.43 -9.36 7.21
CA LEU A 221 7.47 -10.06 6.46
C LEU A 221 8.84 -9.42 6.70
N PHE A 222 8.94 -8.09 6.73
CA PHE A 222 10.17 -7.36 7.06
C PHE A 222 10.66 -7.72 8.46
N ASN A 223 9.78 -7.68 9.45
CA ASN A 223 10.14 -8.01 10.83
C ASN A 223 10.62 -9.47 10.96
N ALA A 224 9.99 -10.41 10.24
CA ALA A 224 10.47 -11.79 10.16
C ALA A 224 11.85 -11.88 9.48
N PHE A 225 12.03 -11.19 8.36
CA PHE A 225 13.27 -11.14 7.61
C PHE A 225 14.45 -10.62 8.45
N VAL A 226 14.26 -9.50 9.13
CA VAL A 226 15.27 -8.90 10.01
C VAL A 226 15.54 -9.78 11.23
N HIS A 227 14.50 -10.43 11.78
CA HIS A 227 14.68 -11.37 12.88
C HIS A 227 15.52 -12.59 12.51
N GLU A 228 15.41 -13.08 11.27
CA GLU A 228 16.19 -14.20 10.75
C GLU A 228 17.60 -13.79 10.31
N ASN A 229 17.83 -12.50 10.06
CA ASN A 229 19.09 -11.93 9.58
C ASN A 229 19.60 -10.85 10.55
N LYS A 230 19.72 -11.18 11.83
CA LYS A 230 20.08 -10.20 12.89
C LYS A 230 21.44 -9.56 12.68
N ASP A 231 22.34 -10.21 11.95
CA ASP A 231 23.68 -9.73 11.67
C ASP A 231 23.69 -8.46 10.80
N ILE A 232 22.65 -8.24 9.97
CA ILE A 232 22.52 -7.01 9.18
C ILE A 232 21.72 -5.92 9.88
N TRP A 233 21.06 -6.21 11.02
CA TRP A 233 20.23 -5.25 11.76
C TRP A 233 21.05 -4.35 12.68
N ASP A 234 22.00 -3.65 12.08
CA ASP A 234 22.89 -2.69 12.74
C ASP A 234 22.32 -1.26 12.74
N GLN A 235 23.02 -0.33 13.40
CA GLN A 235 22.61 1.08 13.46
C GLN A 235 22.60 1.71 12.07
N ASP A 236 23.57 1.38 11.22
CA ASP A 236 23.66 1.91 9.86
C ASP A 236 22.40 1.56 9.05
N LEU A 237 21.86 0.33 9.17
CA LEU A 237 20.69 -0.09 8.38
C LEU A 237 19.44 0.65 8.87
N LYS A 238 19.33 0.83 10.18
CA LYS A 238 18.25 1.60 10.79
C LYS A 238 18.28 3.05 10.34
N ASP A 239 19.47 3.66 10.29
CA ASP A 239 19.65 5.03 9.83
C ASP A 239 19.31 5.15 8.34
N GLU A 240 19.76 4.21 7.49
CA GLU A 240 19.40 4.18 6.07
C GLU A 240 17.89 4.05 5.82
N ILE A 241 17.19 3.22 6.59
CA ILE A 241 15.72 3.08 6.48
C ILE A 241 15.02 4.35 6.99
N THR A 242 15.51 4.94 8.07
CA THR A 242 14.99 6.20 8.62
C THR A 242 15.16 7.35 7.61
N ASP A 243 16.31 7.43 6.95
CA ASP A 243 16.58 8.40 5.88
C ASP A 243 15.72 8.14 4.64
N CYS A 244 15.42 6.88 4.32
CA CYS A 244 14.45 6.55 3.28
C CYS A 244 13.07 7.14 3.59
N CYS A 245 12.60 7.04 4.85
CA CYS A 245 11.33 7.64 5.27
C CYS A 245 11.33 9.16 5.08
N ARG A 246 12.39 9.85 5.55
CA ARG A 246 12.58 11.30 5.35
C ARG A 246 12.54 11.68 3.88
N THR A 247 13.22 10.91 3.05
CA THR A 247 13.32 11.15 1.61
C THR A 247 11.95 11.03 0.94
N ILE A 248 11.19 9.98 1.26
CA ILE A 248 9.84 9.77 0.72
C ILE A 248 8.89 10.88 1.15
N ILE A 249 8.91 11.31 2.42
CA ILE A 249 8.12 12.47 2.88
C ILE A 249 8.53 13.74 2.13
N GLY A 250 9.82 13.94 1.85
CA GLY A 250 10.27 15.08 1.04
C GLY A 250 9.71 15.04 -0.38
N PHE A 251 9.58 13.86 -1.00
CA PHE A 251 8.91 13.73 -2.28
C PHE A 251 7.40 13.96 -2.19
N GLU A 252 6.74 13.48 -1.14
CA GLU A 252 5.33 13.76 -0.87
C GLU A 252 5.07 15.25 -0.67
N ASP A 253 5.91 15.96 0.08
CA ASP A 253 5.77 17.41 0.28
C ASP A 253 5.76 18.16 -1.07
N ASN A 254 6.70 17.82 -1.96
CA ASN A 254 6.78 18.41 -3.30
C ASN A 254 5.57 18.05 -4.17
N PHE A 255 5.06 16.83 -4.04
CA PHE A 255 3.87 16.39 -4.75
C PHE A 255 2.61 17.09 -4.24
N ILE A 256 2.45 17.21 -2.93
CA ILE A 256 1.34 17.92 -2.30
C ILE A 256 1.35 19.39 -2.72
N ASP A 257 2.51 20.04 -2.76
CA ASP A 257 2.62 21.43 -3.25
C ASP A 257 2.17 21.58 -4.70
N LEU A 258 2.51 20.61 -5.57
CA LEU A 258 2.03 20.59 -6.96
C LEU A 258 0.52 20.32 -7.04
N ALA A 259 0.02 19.34 -6.30
CA ALA A 259 -1.38 18.94 -6.32
C ALA A 259 -2.30 20.09 -5.85
N PHE A 260 -1.85 20.84 -4.84
CA PHE A 260 -2.55 21.99 -4.26
C PHE A 260 -2.09 23.34 -4.83
N GLU A 261 -1.49 23.39 -6.03
CA GLU A 261 -0.98 24.65 -6.63
C GLU A 261 -2.06 25.72 -6.84
N LEU A 262 -3.33 25.30 -6.96
CA LEU A 262 -4.50 26.19 -7.05
C LEU A 262 -5.19 26.44 -5.71
N GLY A 263 -4.57 26.05 -4.60
CA GLY A 263 -5.06 26.20 -3.23
C GLY A 263 -5.78 24.96 -2.68
N GLY A 264 -6.15 25.03 -1.40
CA GLY A 264 -6.95 24.01 -0.71
C GLY A 264 -8.34 23.83 -1.31
N VAL A 265 -8.97 22.71 -0.95
CA VAL A 265 -10.36 22.41 -1.29
C VAL A 265 -11.23 22.45 -0.04
N GLU A 266 -12.55 22.29 -0.22
CA GLU A 266 -13.50 22.24 0.89
C GLU A 266 -13.05 21.18 1.92
N GLY A 267 -12.77 21.62 3.15
CA GLY A 267 -12.42 20.74 4.27
C GLY A 267 -11.02 20.10 4.24
N LEU A 268 -10.12 20.51 3.34
CA LEU A 268 -8.74 20.02 3.29
C LEU A 268 -7.74 21.03 2.71
N GLN A 269 -6.68 21.31 3.48
CA GLN A 269 -5.53 22.13 3.07
C GLN A 269 -4.27 21.29 2.88
N ALA A 270 -3.35 21.76 2.03
CA ALA A 270 -2.06 21.12 1.77
C ALA A 270 -1.28 20.82 3.06
N GLU A 271 -1.23 21.79 3.99
CA GLU A 271 -0.51 21.63 5.26
C GLU A 271 -1.09 20.52 6.14
N GLU A 272 -2.42 20.32 6.13
CA GLU A 272 -3.05 19.24 6.91
C GLU A 272 -2.63 17.86 6.36
N VAL A 273 -2.51 17.73 5.03
CA VAL A 273 -2.00 16.51 4.39
C VAL A 273 -0.51 16.30 4.72
N LYS A 274 0.30 17.37 4.73
CA LYS A 274 1.72 17.31 5.11
C LYS A 274 1.92 16.87 6.57
N GLN A 275 1.07 17.32 7.48
CA GLN A 275 1.08 16.85 8.87
C GLN A 275 0.61 15.38 8.95
N TYR A 276 -0.38 15.00 8.13
CA TYR A 276 -0.89 13.63 8.09
C TYR A 276 0.16 12.61 7.63
N ILE A 277 0.93 12.91 6.57
CA ILE A 277 1.98 11.99 6.10
C ILE A 277 3.11 11.82 7.12
N ARG A 278 3.39 12.84 7.94
CA ARG A 278 4.36 12.78 9.04
C ARG A 278 3.84 11.89 10.18
N PHE A 279 2.56 12.04 10.53
CA PHE A 279 1.87 11.16 11.48
C PHE A 279 1.92 9.69 11.04
N ILE A 280 1.62 9.42 9.76
CA ILE A 280 1.71 8.06 9.21
C ILE A 280 3.18 7.58 9.16
N GLY A 281 4.12 8.45 8.78
CA GLY A 281 5.55 8.14 8.74
C GLY A 281 6.09 7.64 10.08
N ASP A 282 5.79 8.32 11.18
CA ASP A 282 6.17 7.89 12.53
C ASP A 282 5.58 6.52 12.88
N ARG A 283 4.30 6.27 12.52
CA ARG A 283 3.68 4.95 12.72
C ARG A 283 4.37 3.84 11.93
N ARG A 284 4.76 4.11 10.67
CA ARG A 284 5.48 3.11 9.85
C ARG A 284 6.87 2.83 10.40
N LEU A 285 7.61 3.85 10.83
CA LEU A 285 8.89 3.68 11.51
C LEU A 285 8.75 2.80 12.76
N GLN A 286 7.77 3.09 13.61
CA GLN A 286 7.51 2.30 14.82
C GLN A 286 7.16 0.83 14.48
N GLN A 287 6.34 0.59 13.46
CA GLN A 287 5.98 -0.75 13.00
C GLN A 287 7.18 -1.55 12.43
N LEU A 288 8.20 -0.85 11.93
CA LEU A 288 9.50 -1.42 11.52
C LEU A 288 10.50 -1.56 12.69
N ASN A 289 10.08 -1.30 13.93
CA ASN A 289 10.93 -1.25 15.12
C ASN A 289 12.01 -0.17 15.08
N LEU A 290 11.67 1.00 14.56
CA LEU A 290 12.51 2.20 14.51
C LEU A 290 11.89 3.34 15.35
N GLU A 291 12.73 4.28 15.77
CA GLU A 291 12.26 5.46 16.51
C GLU A 291 11.52 6.44 15.58
N PRO A 292 10.42 7.06 16.04
CA PRO A 292 9.76 8.13 15.31
C PRO A 292 10.66 9.37 15.22
N ILE A 293 10.45 10.19 14.18
CA ILE A 293 11.32 11.35 13.87
C ILE A 293 10.55 12.64 13.59
N PHE A 294 9.22 12.60 13.46
CA PHE A 294 8.42 13.78 13.13
C PHE A 294 7.64 14.36 14.32
N GLY A 295 7.32 13.54 15.33
CA GLY A 295 6.75 13.99 16.59
C GLY A 295 5.28 14.41 16.50
N ILE A 296 4.53 13.89 15.53
CA ILE A 296 3.10 14.17 15.40
C ILE A 296 2.32 13.14 16.22
N GLU A 297 1.87 13.54 17.42
CA GLU A 297 1.23 12.60 18.37
C GLU A 297 -0.24 12.29 18.05
N LYS A 298 -0.94 13.20 17.35
CA LYS A 298 -2.38 13.08 17.07
C LYS A 298 -2.64 13.09 15.58
N ASN A 299 -3.57 12.25 15.13
CA ASN A 299 -4.03 12.23 13.74
C ASN A 299 -4.60 13.63 13.37
N PRO A 300 -3.99 14.36 12.42
CA PRO A 300 -4.50 15.67 11.99
C PRO A 300 -5.76 15.57 11.13
N LEU A 301 -6.07 14.39 10.59
CA LEU A 301 -7.26 14.10 9.79
C LEU A 301 -8.13 13.03 10.47
N PRO A 302 -8.72 13.29 11.66
CA PRO A 302 -9.47 12.28 12.42
C PRO A 302 -10.72 11.77 11.69
N TRP A 303 -11.21 12.53 10.70
CA TRP A 303 -12.32 12.10 9.86
C TRP A 303 -11.93 10.97 8.90
N MET A 304 -10.64 10.78 8.59
CA MET A 304 -10.17 9.65 7.79
C MET A 304 -10.48 8.33 8.49
N ASP A 305 -10.22 8.24 9.79
CA ASP A 305 -10.51 7.03 10.58
C ASP A 305 -12.02 6.70 10.54
N ILE A 306 -12.87 7.74 10.63
CA ILE A 306 -14.33 7.59 10.53
C ILE A 306 -14.74 7.10 9.14
N MET A 307 -14.14 7.64 8.08
CA MET A 307 -14.48 7.25 6.71
C MET A 307 -14.02 5.83 6.38
N MET A 308 -12.86 5.43 6.87
CA MET A 308 -12.34 4.07 6.73
C MET A 308 -13.24 3.07 7.48
N ASN A 309 -13.59 3.35 8.73
CA ASN A 309 -14.44 2.46 9.54
C ASN A 309 -15.92 2.48 9.08
N GLY A 310 -16.42 3.61 8.59
CA GLY A 310 -17.81 3.76 8.14
C GLY A 310 -18.09 3.02 6.83
N ALA A 311 -17.11 2.94 5.93
CA ALA A 311 -17.26 2.24 4.67
C ALA A 311 -17.36 0.70 4.86
N GLU A 312 -16.78 0.17 5.94
CA GLU A 312 -16.93 -1.23 6.34
C GLU A 312 -18.36 -1.56 6.82
N HIS A 313 -18.96 -0.65 7.59
CA HIS A 313 -20.33 -0.83 8.09
C HIS A 313 -21.40 -0.62 7.02
N THR A 314 -21.19 0.27 6.05
CA THR A 314 -22.17 0.54 4.99
C THR A 314 -22.21 -0.60 3.96
N ASN A 315 -21.04 -1.16 3.61
CA ASN A 315 -20.94 -2.38 2.78
C ASN A 315 -21.67 -3.58 3.42
N PHE A 316 -21.84 -3.62 4.74
CA PHE A 316 -22.53 -4.69 5.46
C PHE A 316 -24.07 -4.66 5.33
N PHE A 317 -24.67 -3.48 5.14
CA PHE A 317 -26.15 -3.33 5.09
C PHE A 317 -26.71 -3.15 3.69
N GLU A 318 -25.98 -2.52 2.75
CA GLU A 318 -26.47 -2.29 1.39
C GLU A 318 -26.26 -3.49 0.45
N ASN A 319 -25.17 -4.25 0.61
CA ASN A 319 -24.92 -5.48 -0.20
C ASN A 319 -25.68 -6.72 0.31
N ARG A 320 -26.35 -6.63 1.47
CA ARG A 320 -27.17 -7.72 2.02
C ARG A 320 -28.35 -8.11 1.12
N ALA A 321 -28.75 -7.26 0.18
CA ALA A 321 -29.82 -7.55 -0.76
C ALA A 321 -29.36 -8.39 -1.98
N THR A 322 -28.06 -8.43 -2.28
CA THR A 322 -27.50 -9.08 -3.49
C THR A 322 -26.55 -10.23 -3.19
N GLU A 323 -25.95 -10.30 -2.00
CA GLU A 323 -25.04 -11.38 -1.61
C GLU A 323 -25.69 -12.46 -0.74
N TYR A 324 -26.73 -13.13 -1.27
CA TYR A 324 -27.10 -14.44 -0.74
C TYR A 324 -26.08 -15.47 -1.24
N SER A 325 -25.00 -15.64 -0.47
CA SER A 325 -24.23 -16.90 -0.23
C SER A 325 -22.73 -16.69 -0.23
N LYS A 326 -22.14 -16.29 0.91
CA LYS A 326 -20.92 -16.91 1.49
C LYS A 326 -20.55 -16.27 2.83
N ALA A 327 -20.71 -17.08 3.89
CA ALA A 327 -20.07 -17.03 5.20
C ALA A 327 -20.02 -15.68 5.95
N SER A 328 -20.88 -15.57 6.96
CA SER A 328 -20.86 -14.56 8.02
C SER A 328 -19.65 -14.71 8.95
N THR A 329 -18.92 -13.61 9.16
CA THR A 329 -18.03 -13.42 10.32
C THR A 329 -18.42 -12.08 10.97
N GLN A 330 -18.69 -12.09 12.27
CA GLN A 330 -19.04 -10.89 13.05
C GLN A 330 -17.78 -10.34 13.74
N GLY A 331 -17.53 -9.03 13.63
CA GLY A 331 -16.45 -8.29 14.32
C GLY A 331 -16.20 -6.93 13.65
N ALA A 332 -15.75 -5.92 14.41
CA ALA A 332 -15.21 -4.67 13.86
C ALA A 332 -13.76 -4.90 13.41
N TRP A 333 -13.30 -4.27 12.34
CA TRP A 333 -12.00 -4.59 11.71
C TRP A 333 -10.79 -4.23 12.57
N GLU A 334 -10.91 -3.20 13.41
CA GLU A 334 -9.92 -2.89 14.44
C GLU A 334 -9.74 -4.06 15.42
N ASP A 335 -10.79 -4.83 15.73
CA ASP A 335 -10.71 -6.01 16.60
C ASP A 335 -10.15 -7.24 15.86
N VAL A 336 -10.38 -7.37 14.55
CA VAL A 336 -9.81 -8.45 13.70
C VAL A 336 -8.28 -8.34 13.59
N PHE A 337 -7.77 -7.11 13.66
CA PHE A 337 -6.32 -6.82 13.60
C PHE A 337 -5.74 -6.31 14.93
N SER A 338 -6.54 -6.24 15.99
CA SER A 338 -6.07 -6.01 17.35
C SER A 338 -5.24 -7.19 17.85
N ASP A 339 -4.42 -6.93 18.87
CA ASP A 339 -3.33 -7.77 19.38
C ASP A 339 -3.66 -9.26 19.60
N GLU A 340 -4.93 -9.66 19.71
CA GLU A 340 -5.32 -11.05 20.01
C GLU A 340 -5.10 -12.04 18.85
N LEU A 341 -5.21 -11.63 17.58
CA LEU A 341 -4.90 -12.52 16.45
C LEU A 341 -3.37 -12.78 16.31
N PHE A 342 -2.56 -11.89 16.88
CA PHE A 342 -1.09 -11.94 16.85
C PHE A 342 -0.46 -12.37 18.19
N ALA A 343 -1.26 -12.61 19.23
CA ALA A 343 -0.81 -13.04 20.57
C ALA A 343 -0.43 -14.54 20.69
N GLY A 344 -0.43 -15.31 19.60
CA GLY A 344 0.23 -16.62 19.57
C GLY A 344 -0.39 -17.71 20.47
N LYS A 345 -1.69 -17.69 20.76
CA LYS A 345 -2.36 -18.81 21.46
C LYS A 345 -2.90 -19.86 20.48
N TYR A 346 -2.00 -20.62 19.86
CA TYR A 346 -2.35 -21.85 19.13
C TYR A 346 -1.63 -23.06 19.69
N ALA A 347 -1.75 -23.30 21.00
CA ALA A 347 -1.39 -24.57 21.62
C ALA A 347 -2.11 -24.75 22.98
N ALA A 348 -3.42 -25.00 22.94
CA ALA A 348 -4.12 -25.54 24.10
C ALA A 348 -5.33 -26.39 23.67
N ASP A 349 -5.11 -27.41 22.84
CA ASP A 349 -5.95 -28.61 22.96
C ASP A 349 -5.21 -29.87 22.52
N ARG A 350 -4.37 -30.38 23.42
CA ARG A 350 -3.99 -31.80 23.49
C ARG A 350 -3.83 -32.17 24.94
N ARG A 351 -4.93 -32.52 25.59
CA ARG A 351 -4.95 -33.50 26.70
C ARG A 351 -6.40 -33.81 27.07
N LYS A 352 -6.90 -34.94 26.57
CA LYS A 352 -7.75 -35.90 27.30
C LYS A 352 -7.79 -37.21 26.49
N VAL A 353 -6.71 -37.97 26.60
CA VAL A 353 -6.78 -39.45 26.53
C VAL A 353 -6.63 -39.90 27.96
N THR A 354 -7.73 -40.35 28.56
CA THR A 354 -7.90 -41.30 29.67
C THR A 354 -9.38 -41.27 30.02
N GLU A 355 -10.16 -42.24 29.53
CA GLU A 355 -10.55 -43.44 30.27
C GLU A 355 -10.82 -44.57 29.27
#